data_AF-A0A5B9MDR1-F1
#
_entry.id   AF-A0A5B9MDR1-F1
#
_cell.length_a   1.000
_cell.length_b   1.000
_cell.length_c   1.000
_cell.angle_alpha   90.00
_cell.angle_beta   90.00
_cell.angle_gamma   90.00
#
_symmetry.space_group_name_H-M   'P 1'
#
loop_
_entity.id
_entity.type
_entity.pdbx_description
1 polymer ?
#
loop_
_entity_poly.entity_id
_entity_poly.type
_entity_poly.pdbx_seq_one_letter_code
_entity_poly.pdbx_strand_id
1 'polypeptide(L)'
;MNDTNPQIEEQLDKLASICCEQLKGDSPRTLPEDSTVDDLLRALLMSGYARRSDKTLQVDIEHRVKDLCRDPAMHRGGALSSMTEQLQSKFDELKSWESRQPDDKSPPKAANISSAGNA
;
A
#
# COMPACT_ATOMS: atom_id res chain seq x y z
N MET A 1 19.93 -11.55 8.82
CA MET A 1 19.87 -11.53 7.34
C MET A 1 18.43 -11.29 7.00
N ASN A 2 18.15 -10.19 6.29
CA ASN A 2 16.84 -9.59 6.11
C ASN A 2 15.72 -10.60 5.79
N ASP A 3 14.81 -10.84 6.73
CA ASP A 3 13.48 -11.41 6.52
C ASP A 3 12.58 -10.45 5.71
N THR A 4 13.14 -9.78 4.71
CA THR A 4 12.38 -8.90 3.82
C THR A 4 11.87 -9.77 2.69
N ASN A 5 10.56 -10.00 2.66
CA ASN A 5 9.89 -10.68 1.56
C ASN A 5 10.31 -10.00 0.23
N PRO A 6 10.96 -10.71 -0.71
CA PRO A 6 11.47 -10.11 -1.95
C PRO A 6 10.36 -9.44 -2.79
N GLN A 7 9.12 -9.87 -2.62
CA GLN A 7 7.96 -9.26 -3.27
C GLN A 7 7.70 -7.83 -2.75
N ILE A 8 7.90 -7.60 -1.45
CA ILE A 8 7.79 -6.26 -0.84
C ILE A 8 8.85 -5.34 -1.43
N GLU A 9 10.10 -5.82 -1.54
CA GLU A 9 11.20 -5.02 -2.08
C GLU A 9 10.95 -4.64 -3.53
N GLU A 10 10.50 -5.59 -4.36
CA GLU A 10 10.17 -5.35 -5.76
C GLU A 10 9.03 -4.33 -5.92
N GLN A 11 7.99 -4.42 -5.09
CA GLN A 11 6.86 -3.48 -5.12
C GLN A 11 7.29 -2.06 -4.72
N LEU A 12 8.14 -1.94 -3.69
CA LEU A 12 8.68 -0.66 -3.26
C LEU A 12 9.60 -0.03 -4.30
N ASP A 13 10.43 -0.85 -4.96
CA ASP A 13 11.31 -0.40 -6.04
C ASP A 13 10.53 0.09 -7.26
N LYS A 14 9.45 -0.61 -7.63
CA LYS A 14 8.51 -0.18 -8.67
C LYS A 14 7.84 1.14 -8.32
N LEU A 15 7.32 1.29 -7.09
CA LEU A 15 6.73 2.56 -6.64
C LEU A 15 7.75 3.71 -6.67
N ALA A 16 8.99 3.46 -6.24
CA ALA A 16 10.05 4.45 -6.27
C ALA A 16 10.44 4.83 -7.70
N SER A 17 10.48 3.87 -8.63
CA SER A 17 10.73 4.12 -10.05
C SER A 17 9.65 5.01 -10.67
N ILE A 18 8.36 4.73 -10.41
CA ILE A 18 7.25 5.57 -10.88
C ILE A 18 7.37 6.99 -10.29
N CYS A 19 7.70 7.11 -9.00
CA CYS A 19 7.95 8.42 -8.38
C CYS A 19 9.12 9.16 -9.06
N CYS A 20 10.20 8.45 -9.40
CA CYS A 20 11.34 9.02 -10.11
C CYS A 20 10.99 9.49 -11.52
N GLU A 21 10.20 8.73 -12.28
CA GLU A 21 9.73 9.14 -13.61
C GLU A 21 8.88 10.40 -13.54
N GLN A 22 8.01 10.48 -12.54
CA GLN A 22 7.16 11.64 -12.27
C GLN A 22 7.95 12.87 -11.86
N LEU A 23 8.98 12.69 -11.03
CA LEU A 23 9.89 13.79 -10.67
C LEU A 23 10.76 14.25 -11.85
N LYS A 24 11.04 13.39 -12.83
CA LYS A 24 11.77 13.75 -14.06
C LYS A 24 10.87 14.38 -15.12
N GLY A 25 9.60 13.99 -15.16
CA GLY A 25 8.59 14.53 -16.07
C GLY A 25 8.22 15.98 -15.74
N ASP A 26 7.78 16.72 -16.75
CA ASP A 26 7.19 18.07 -16.59
C ASP A 26 5.66 17.99 -16.37
N SER A 27 5.06 16.82 -16.60
CA SER A 27 3.62 16.62 -16.47
C SER A 27 3.27 16.13 -15.06
N PRO A 28 2.49 16.90 -14.28
CA PRO A 28 2.00 16.46 -12.98
C PRO A 28 0.90 15.42 -13.20
N ARG A 29 1.27 14.16 -13.44
CA ARG A 29 0.29 13.06 -13.34
C ARG A 29 0.01 12.84 -11.85
N THR A 30 -1.25 12.76 -11.47
CA THR A 30 -1.64 12.42 -10.10
C THR A 30 -1.30 10.95 -9.88
N LEU A 31 -0.17 10.67 -9.22
CA LEU A 31 0.24 9.30 -8.83
C LEU A 31 -0.90 8.44 -8.24
N PRO A 32 -1.75 8.94 -7.32
CA PRO A 32 -2.81 8.12 -6.73
C PRO A 32 -3.94 7.73 -7.70
N GLU A 33 -4.05 8.34 -8.89
CA GLU A 33 -5.06 7.99 -9.89
C GLU A 33 -4.59 6.90 -10.86
N ASP A 34 -3.31 6.52 -10.81
CA ASP A 34 -2.78 5.45 -11.63
C ASP A 34 -3.21 4.09 -11.08
N SER A 35 -3.94 3.30 -11.87
CA SER A 35 -4.39 1.96 -11.47
C SER A 35 -3.21 1.06 -11.08
N THR A 36 -2.04 1.24 -11.72
CA THR A 36 -0.82 0.50 -11.39
C THR A 36 -0.36 0.78 -9.96
N VAL A 37 -0.47 2.03 -9.51
CA VAL A 37 -0.12 2.43 -8.15
C VAL A 37 -1.09 1.81 -7.14
N ASP A 38 -2.40 1.77 -7.45
CA ASP A 38 -3.38 1.10 -6.60
C ASP A 38 -3.08 -0.40 -6.42
N ASP A 39 -2.81 -1.10 -7.53
CA ASP A 39 -2.46 -2.52 -7.52
C ASP A 39 -1.19 -2.79 -6.71
N LEU A 40 -0.16 -1.94 -6.84
CA LEU A 40 1.08 -2.05 -6.07
C LEU A 40 0.86 -1.85 -4.57
N LEU A 41 0.03 -0.86 -4.18
CA LEU A 41 -0.30 -0.60 -2.77
C LEU A 41 -1.10 -1.74 -2.14
N ARG A 42 -2.06 -2.33 -2.88
CA ARG A 42 -2.78 -3.53 -2.42
C ARG A 42 -1.85 -4.72 -2.30
N ALA A 43 -0.96 -4.93 -3.26
CA ALA A 43 -0.02 -6.03 -3.23
C ALA A 43 0.97 -5.92 -2.05
N LEU A 44 1.36 -4.69 -1.66
CA LEU A 44 2.12 -4.41 -0.44
C LEU A 44 1.33 -4.76 0.83
N LEU A 45 0.05 -4.41 0.85
CA LEU A 45 -0.82 -4.72 1.99
C LEU A 45 -0.97 -6.24 2.17
N MET A 46 -1.28 -6.96 1.08
CA MET A 46 -1.43 -8.42 1.05
C MET A 46 -0.14 -9.18 1.38
N SER A 47 1.02 -8.66 0.97
CA SER A 47 2.33 -9.24 1.28
C SER A 47 2.77 -9.01 2.74
N GLY A 48 1.95 -8.28 3.52
CA GLY A 48 2.15 -8.09 4.96
C GLY A 48 2.99 -6.87 5.32
N TYR A 49 3.27 -5.96 4.38
CA TYR A 49 4.05 -4.74 4.64
C TYR A 49 3.46 -3.92 5.79
N ALA A 50 2.12 -3.84 5.89
CA ALA A 50 1.43 -3.10 6.95
C ALA A 50 1.69 -3.61 8.38
N ARG A 51 2.24 -4.82 8.54
CA ARG A 51 2.62 -5.41 9.83
C ARG A 51 4.03 -5.02 10.26
N ARG A 52 4.83 -4.41 9.38
CA ARG A 52 6.16 -3.90 9.71
C ARG A 52 6.01 -2.57 10.46
N SER A 53 6.53 -2.52 11.68
CA SER A 53 6.44 -1.31 12.53
C SER A 53 7.64 -0.37 12.39
N ASP A 54 8.61 -0.72 11.55
CA ASP A 54 9.92 -0.07 11.55
C ASP A 54 9.88 1.30 10.85
N LYS A 55 9.13 1.41 9.75
CA LYS A 55 9.08 2.60 8.89
C LYS A 55 7.72 2.75 8.22
N THR A 56 7.37 3.99 7.89
CA THR A 56 6.18 4.31 7.07
C THR A 56 6.49 4.09 5.59
N LEU A 57 5.45 3.84 4.79
CA LEU A 57 5.56 3.71 3.34
C LEU A 57 6.17 4.97 2.73
N GLN A 58 5.77 6.14 3.24
CA GLN A 58 6.35 7.43 2.85
C GLN A 58 7.88 7.42 2.97
N VAL A 59 8.41 7.13 4.15
CA VAL A 59 9.85 7.20 4.44
C VAL A 59 10.64 6.19 3.59
N ASP A 60 10.09 4.99 3.39
CA ASP A 60 10.76 3.95 2.61
C ASP A 60 10.84 4.34 1.12
N ILE A 61 9.75 4.85 0.54
CA ILE A 61 9.73 5.33 -0.84
C ILE A 61 10.63 6.55 -1.00
N GLU A 62 10.57 7.53 -0.09
CA GLU A 62 11.45 8.71 -0.16
C GLU A 62 12.93 8.32 -0.15
N HIS A 63 13.31 7.37 0.69
CA HIS A 63 14.69 6.89 0.77
C HIS A 63 15.11 6.22 -0.55
N ARG A 64 14.26 5.34 -1.10
CA ARG A 64 14.53 4.66 -2.38
C ARG A 64 14.59 5.62 -3.56
N VAL A 65 13.69 6.60 -3.62
CA VAL A 65 13.68 7.65 -4.66
C VAL A 65 14.94 8.50 -4.59
N LYS A 66 15.40 8.86 -3.38
CA LYS A 66 16.65 9.61 -3.20
C LYS A 66 17.88 8.80 -3.64
N ASP A 67 17.83 7.48 -3.54
CA ASP A 67 18.89 6.58 -4.02
C ASP A 67 18.85 6.42 -5.54
N LEU A 68 17.67 6.12 -6.11
CA LEU A 68 17.45 5.86 -7.54
C LEU A 68 17.54 7.12 -8.42
N CYS A 69 17.07 8.26 -7.94
CA CYS A 69 17.05 9.50 -8.69
C CYS A 69 17.41 10.70 -7.80
N ARG A 70 18.63 10.64 -7.25
CA ARG A 70 19.20 11.65 -6.34
C ARG A 70 19.04 13.09 -6.82
N ASP A 71 19.35 13.36 -8.08
CA ASP A 71 19.32 14.70 -8.66
C ASP A 71 17.90 15.32 -8.64
N PRO A 72 16.87 14.73 -9.29
CA PRO A 72 15.52 15.27 -9.24
C PRO A 72 14.92 15.22 -7.83
N ALA A 73 15.26 14.21 -7.00
CA ALA A 73 14.80 14.13 -5.62
C ALA A 73 15.34 15.28 -4.74
N MET A 74 16.58 15.72 -4.96
CA MET A 74 17.16 16.87 -4.24
C MET A 74 16.56 18.20 -4.70
N HIS A 75 16.35 18.36 -6.01
CA HIS A 75 15.79 19.60 -6.56
C HIS A 75 14.27 19.73 -6.39
N ARG A 76 13.55 18.62 -6.25
CA ARG A 76 12.08 18.57 -6.14
C ARG A 76 11.63 17.85 -4.86
N GLY A 77 12.37 18.01 -3.76
CA GLY A 77 12.08 17.35 -2.48
C GLY A 77 10.68 17.62 -1.93
N GLY A 78 10.14 18.83 -2.12
CA GLY A 78 8.76 19.17 -1.72
C GLY A 78 7.70 18.41 -2.53
N ALA A 79 7.92 18.24 -3.85
CA ALA A 79 7.04 17.45 -4.70
C ALA A 79 7.11 15.97 -4.32
N LEU A 80 8.32 15.47 -4.05
CA LEU A 80 8.53 14.10 -3.55
C LEU A 80 7.76 13.86 -2.24
N SER A 81 7.91 14.72 -1.24
CA SER A 81 7.17 14.61 0.03
C SER A 81 5.66 14.54 -0.22
N SER A 82 5.12 15.49 -0.97
CA SER A 82 3.69 15.56 -1.27
C SER A 82 3.18 14.32 -2.02
N MET A 83 3.95 13.79 -2.96
CA MET A 83 3.65 12.55 -3.68
C MET A 83 3.62 11.35 -2.72
N THR A 84 4.64 11.22 -1.88
CA THR A 84 4.75 10.10 -0.94
C THR A 84 3.74 10.17 0.20
N GLU A 85 3.33 11.36 0.63
CA GLU A 85 2.22 11.57 1.57
C GLU A 85 0.90 11.08 0.98
N GLN A 86 0.64 11.37 -0.30
CA GLN A 86 -0.56 10.85 -0.99
C GLN A 86 -0.56 9.32 -1.07
N LEU A 87 0.60 8.71 -1.36
CA LEU A 87 0.75 7.25 -1.36
C LEU A 87 0.51 6.66 0.03
N GLN A 88 1.06 7.28 1.08
CA GLN A 88 0.84 6.87 2.46
C GLN A 88 -0.64 6.95 2.84
N SER A 89 -1.30 8.08 2.55
CA SER A 89 -2.72 8.26 2.85
C SER A 89 -3.59 7.20 2.17
N LYS A 90 -3.29 6.86 0.90
CA LYS A 90 -3.99 5.83 0.15
C LYS A 90 -3.75 4.44 0.72
N PHE A 91 -2.51 4.15 1.13
CA PHE A 91 -2.17 2.90 1.79
C PHE A 91 -2.87 2.73 3.15
N ASP A 92 -2.93 3.79 3.97
CA ASP A 92 -3.68 3.79 5.22
C ASP A 92 -5.19 3.61 5.01
N GLU A 93 -5.75 4.22 3.95
CA GLU A 93 -7.14 4.00 3.55
C GLU A 93 -7.38 2.52 3.22
N LEU A 94 -6.55 1.91 2.38
CA LEU A 94 -6.64 0.48 2.03
C LEU A 94 -6.53 -0.42 3.27
N LYS A 95 -5.58 -0.13 4.16
CA LYS A 95 -5.41 -0.84 5.43
C LYS A 95 -6.65 -0.75 6.32
N SER A 96 -7.27 0.43 6.38
CA SER A 96 -8.52 0.66 7.12
C SER A 96 -9.67 -0.13 6.52
N TRP A 97 -9.79 -0.19 5.19
CA TRP A 97 -10.81 -1.00 4.51
C TRP A 97 -10.67 -2.50 4.81
N GLU A 98 -9.47 -3.08 4.74
CA GLU A 98 -9.26 -4.49 5.11
C GLU A 98 -9.61 -4.77 6.58
N SER A 99 -9.29 -3.84 7.49
CA SER A 99 -9.62 -3.98 8.91
C SER A 99 -11.12 -3.86 9.18
N ARG A 100 -11.87 -3.22 8.28
CA ARG A 100 -13.32 -2.98 8.35
C ARG A 100 -14.15 -4.02 7.61
N GLN A 101 -13.55 -5.03 6.98
CA GLN A 101 -14.27 -6.22 6.54
C GLN A 101 -14.38 -7.20 7.72
N PRO A 102 -15.47 -7.19 8.51
CA PRO A 102 -15.82 -8.40 9.22
C PRO A 102 -16.05 -9.46 8.15
N ASP A 103 -15.53 -10.66 8.38
CA ASP A 103 -15.81 -11.88 7.65
C ASP A 103 -17.29 -11.94 7.24
N ASP A 104 -17.62 -11.49 6.02
CA ASP A 104 -18.90 -11.76 5.35
C ASP A 104 -18.83 -13.17 4.75
N LYS A 105 -18.36 -14.11 5.59
CA LYS A 105 -18.46 -15.55 5.43
C LYS A 105 -18.92 -16.15 6.74
N SER A 106 -19.89 -15.51 7.41
CA SER A 106 -20.83 -16.31 8.18
C SER A 106 -21.61 -17.17 7.18
N PRO A 107 -21.43 -18.51 7.13
CA PRO A 107 -22.47 -19.34 6.56
C PRO A 107 -23.76 -18.98 7.31
N PRO A 108 -24.91 -18.79 6.63
CA PRO A 108 -26.15 -18.56 7.34
C PRO A 108 -26.30 -19.69 8.34
N LYS A 109 -26.21 -19.33 9.63
CA LYS A 109 -26.37 -20.22 10.77
C LYS A 109 -27.69 -20.93 10.54
N ALA A 110 -27.62 -22.20 10.13
CA ALA A 110 -28.79 -23.04 9.95
C ALA A 110 -29.62 -22.90 11.23
N ALA A 111 -30.81 -22.32 11.09
CA ALA A 111 -31.72 -22.15 12.20
C ALA A 111 -31.94 -23.52 12.82
N ASN A 112 -31.65 -23.58 14.12
CA ASN A 112 -31.71 -24.79 14.92
C ASN A 112 -32.98 -25.60 14.63
N ILE A 113 -32.75 -26.86 14.27
CA ILE A 113 -33.58 -27.97 14.69
C ILE A 113 -33.97 -27.80 16.17
N SER A 114 -35.27 -27.81 16.49
CA SER A 114 -35.89 -28.46 17.67
C SER A 114 -37.27 -27.89 17.98
N SER A 115 -38.31 -28.66 17.66
CA SER A 115 -39.61 -28.73 18.37
C SER A 115 -40.34 -29.92 17.74
N ALA A 116 -40.78 -30.97 18.42
CA ALA A 116 -40.77 -31.35 19.83
C ALA A 116 -40.92 -32.89 19.88
N GLY A 117 -40.41 -33.54 20.93
CA GLY A 117 -40.67 -34.95 21.20
C GLY A 117 -41.96 -35.17 22.01
N ASN A 118 -42.57 -36.33 21.77
CA ASN A 118 -43.31 -37.19 22.70
C ASN A 118 -44.40 -36.59 23.62
N ALA A 119 -45.68 -36.85 23.28
CA ALA A 119 -46.70 -37.45 24.15
C ALA A 119 -47.85 -38.03 23.31
#